data_AF-A0A0K3CCU7-F1
#
_entry.id   AF-A0A0K3CCU7-F1
#
_cell.length_a   1.000
_cell.length_b   1.000
_cell.length_c   1.000
_cell.angle_alpha   90.00
_cell.angle_beta   90.00
_cell.angle_gamma   90.00
#
_symmetry.space_group_name_H-M   'P 1'
#
loop_
_entity.id
_entity.type
_entity.pdbx_description
1 polymer ?
#
loop_
_entity_poly.entity_id
_entity_poly.type
_entity_poly.pdbx_seq_one_letter_code
_entity_poly.pdbx_strand_id
1 'polypeptide(L)'
;MSDKLTRIALVNPDRCPKKCRQECKKSCPVVRMGKLCIEVDPSSKIAFISEELCIGCGICPKKCPFEAINIINLPTNLESQVTHRYSANSFKLHRLPTPRPGQVLGLVGTNGIGKSTALKILSARQREG
;
A
#
# COMPACT_ATOMS: atom_id res chain seq x y z
N MET A 1 24.72 -0.43 5.93
CA MET A 1 23.48 -0.14 6.68
C MET A 1 22.34 -0.62 5.80
N SER A 2 21.59 -1.63 6.22
CA SER A 2 20.53 -2.20 5.39
C SER A 2 19.41 -1.18 5.25
N ASP A 3 19.15 -0.75 4.01
CA ASP A 3 18.00 0.06 3.66
C ASP A 3 16.73 -0.56 4.28
N LYS A 4 16.08 0.18 5.18
CA LYS A 4 14.82 -0.17 5.83
C LYS A 4 13.68 -0.20 4.80
N LEU A 5 13.55 -1.28 4.05
CA LEU A 5 12.48 -1.46 3.06
C LEU A 5 11.10 -1.22 3.68
N THR A 6 10.46 -0.11 3.31
CA THR A 6 9.07 0.20 3.66
C THR A 6 8.16 -0.70 2.82
N ARG A 7 7.33 -1.50 3.47
CA ARG A 7 6.44 -2.45 2.78
C ARG A 7 5.02 -2.13 3.16
N ILE A 8 4.14 -2.06 2.16
CA ILE A 8 2.71 -1.82 2.37
C ILE A 8 1.96 -3.08 1.93
N ALA A 9 1.09 -3.57 2.81
CA ALA A 9 0.20 -4.70 2.53
C ALA A 9 -1.22 -4.15 2.32
N LEU A 10 -1.69 -4.16 1.07
CA LEU A 10 -3.04 -3.72 0.71
C LEU A 10 -3.99 -4.92 0.70
N VAL A 11 -5.15 -4.76 1.35
CA VAL A 11 -6.24 -5.75 1.30
C VAL A 11 -7.47 -5.08 0.73
N ASN A 12 -7.97 -5.57 -0.40
CA ASN A 12 -9.16 -5.04 -1.06
C ASN A 12 -10.43 -5.58 -0.37
N PRO A 13 -11.27 -4.72 0.23
CA PRO A 13 -12.47 -5.14 0.95
C PRO A 13 -13.56 -5.75 0.05
N ASP A 14 -13.61 -5.37 -1.23
CA ASP A 14 -14.62 -5.88 -2.16
C ASP A 14 -14.29 -7.29 -2.64
N ARG A 15 -13.00 -7.65 -2.62
CA ARG A 15 -12.50 -8.95 -3.05
C ARG A 15 -12.22 -9.89 -1.88
N CYS A 16 -12.12 -9.39 -0.66
CA CYS A 16 -11.86 -10.21 0.53
C CYS A 16 -13.19 -10.66 1.16
N PRO A 17 -13.66 -11.90 0.96
CA PRO A 17 -14.91 -12.34 1.55
C PRO A 17 -14.76 -12.63 3.05
N LYS A 18 -15.84 -12.44 3.80
CA LYS A 18 -15.94 -12.83 5.23
C LYS A 18 -15.70 -14.33 5.45
N LYS A 19 -16.06 -15.17 4.48
CA LYS A 19 -15.90 -16.63 4.52
C LYS A 19 -14.90 -17.06 3.44
N CYS A 20 -13.63 -17.20 3.83
CA CYS A 20 -12.61 -17.92 3.08
C CYS A 20 -11.95 -18.96 4.00
N ARG A 21 -11.13 -19.88 3.47
CA ARG A 21 -10.48 -20.91 4.32
C ARG A 21 -9.21 -20.38 5.02
N GLN A 22 -9.03 -19.06 5.05
CA GLN A 22 -7.93 -18.34 5.68
C GLN A 22 -6.56 -18.78 5.14
N GLU A 23 -6.49 -19.00 3.83
CA GLU A 23 -5.29 -19.45 3.11
C GLU A 23 -4.11 -18.49 3.31
N CYS A 24 -4.38 -17.18 3.40
CA CYS A 24 -3.39 -16.15 3.67
C CYS A 24 -2.70 -16.38 5.03
N LYS A 25 -3.48 -16.60 6.11
CA LYS A 25 -2.98 -16.87 7.47
C LYS A 25 -2.22 -18.19 7.52
N LYS A 26 -2.78 -19.26 6.95
CA LYS A 26 -2.18 -20.61 6.95
C LYS A 26 -0.87 -20.69 6.16
N SER A 27 -0.77 -19.97 5.05
CA SER A 27 0.41 -20.00 4.18
C SER A 27 1.50 -19.02 4.61
N CYS A 28 1.21 -18.09 5.52
CA CYS A 28 2.19 -17.09 5.95
C CYS A 28 3.30 -17.73 6.81
N PRO A 29 4.57 -17.65 6.40
CA PRO A 29 5.67 -18.23 7.17
C PRO A 29 5.83 -17.56 8.54
N VAL A 30 5.60 -16.25 8.63
CA VAL A 30 5.70 -15.49 9.89
C VAL A 30 4.64 -15.93 10.90
N VAL A 31 3.43 -16.26 10.42
CA VAL A 31 2.38 -16.85 11.26
C VAL A 31 2.73 -18.26 11.69
N ARG A 32 3.29 -19.07 10.78
CA ARG A 32 3.79 -20.43 11.11
C ARG A 32 4.93 -20.42 12.14
N MET A 33 5.68 -19.32 12.22
CA MET A 33 6.69 -19.09 13.25
C MET A 33 6.10 -18.60 14.59
N GLY A 34 4.78 -18.48 14.71
CA GLY A 34 4.08 -18.09 15.94
C GLY A 34 3.87 -16.59 16.14
N LYS A 35 4.17 -15.74 15.13
CA LYS A 35 3.94 -14.28 15.21
C LYS A 35 2.61 -13.88 14.58
N LEU A 36 2.00 -12.83 15.09
CA LEU A 36 0.70 -12.30 14.62
C LEU A 36 0.85 -11.40 13.38
N CYS A 37 1.37 -11.96 12.28
CA CYS A 37 1.55 -11.19 11.04
C CYS A 37 0.23 -11.02 10.26
N ILE A 38 -0.67 -11.99 10.30
CA ILE A 38 -1.98 -11.92 9.65
C ILE A 38 -3.06 -12.30 10.64
N GLU A 39 -3.99 -11.37 10.86
CA GLU A 39 -5.14 -11.54 11.73
C GLU A 39 -6.42 -11.55 10.89
N VAL A 40 -7.30 -12.50 11.18
CA VAL A 40 -8.58 -12.64 10.51
C VAL A 40 -9.61 -12.80 11.62
N ASP A 41 -10.26 -11.69 11.96
CA ASP A 41 -11.34 -11.69 12.94
C ASP A 41 -12.66 -12.06 12.24
N PRO A 42 -13.46 -13.00 12.76
CA PRO A 42 -14.77 -13.36 12.20
C PRO A 42 -15.77 -12.20 12.14
N SER A 43 -15.63 -11.20 13.02
CA SER A 43 -16.45 -9.99 13.04
C SER A 43 -16.00 -8.96 12.01
N SER A 44 -14.73 -8.98 11.61
CA SER A 44 -14.19 -8.06 10.61
C SER A 44 -14.56 -8.47 9.19
N LYS A 45 -14.80 -7.48 8.34
CA LYS A 45 -15.05 -7.71 6.90
C LYS A 45 -13.79 -8.13 6.14
N ILE A 46 -12.59 -7.82 6.66
CA ILE A 46 -11.32 -7.97 5.96
C ILE A 46 -10.25 -8.60 6.84
N ALA A 47 -9.25 -9.21 6.21
CA ALA A 47 -8.02 -9.64 6.87
C ALA A 47 -7.13 -8.43 7.18
N PHE A 48 -6.48 -8.44 8.34
CA PHE A 48 -5.48 -7.47 8.75
C PHE A 48 -4.08 -8.06 8.57
N ILE A 49 -3.15 -7.28 8.02
CA ILE A 49 -1.76 -7.70 7.82
C ILE A 49 -0.86 -6.65 8.48
N SER A 50 -0.04 -7.08 9.42
CA SER A 50 0.95 -6.22 10.09
C SER A 50 2.12 -5.93 9.15
N GLU A 51 2.32 -4.66 8.79
CA GLU A 51 3.43 -4.21 7.94
C GLU A 51 4.80 -4.37 8.63
N GLU A 52 4.84 -4.28 9.96
CA GLU A 52 6.06 -4.43 10.76
C GLU A 52 6.55 -5.88 10.79
N LEU A 53 5.62 -6.83 10.89
CA LEU A 53 5.94 -8.25 10.97
C LEU A 53 6.04 -8.91 9.59
N CYS A 54 5.43 -8.31 8.56
CA CYS A 54 5.45 -8.86 7.21
C CYS A 54 6.83 -8.75 6.57
N ILE A 55 7.44 -9.90 6.28
CA ILE A 55 8.75 -9.97 5.59
C ILE A 55 8.65 -9.73 4.07
N GLY A 56 7.45 -9.55 3.52
CA GLY A 56 7.26 -9.33 2.08
C GLY A 56 7.46 -10.56 1.21
N CYS A 57 7.30 -11.78 1.74
CA CYS A 57 7.53 -13.04 1.01
C CYS A 57 6.64 -13.26 -0.22
N GLY A 58 5.53 -12.50 -0.37
CA GLY A 58 4.64 -12.61 -1.53
C GLY A 58 3.85 -13.93 -1.63
N ILE A 59 3.78 -14.73 -0.56
CA ILE A 59 3.04 -16.00 -0.57
C ILE A 59 1.53 -15.77 -0.45
N CYS A 60 1.11 -14.85 0.44
CA CYS A 60 -0.30 -14.55 0.65
C CYS A 60 -1.04 -14.01 -0.59
N PRO A 61 -0.50 -13.09 -1.43
CA PRO A 61 -1.18 -12.70 -2.67
C PRO A 61 -1.35 -13.89 -3.63
N LYS A 62 -0.35 -14.77 -3.77
CA LYS A 62 -0.39 -15.94 -4.66
C LYS A 62 -1.34 -17.04 -4.19
N LYS A 63 -1.57 -17.15 -2.88
CA LYS A 63 -2.45 -18.17 -2.28
C LYS A 63 -3.87 -17.68 -2.04
N CYS A 64 -4.13 -16.38 -2.16
CA CYS A 64 -5.47 -15.85 -2.03
C CYS A 64 -6.29 -16.21 -3.29
N PRO A 65 -7.36 -17.02 -3.19
CA PRO A 65 -8.15 -17.40 -4.37
C PRO A 65 -8.94 -16.24 -4.98
N PHE A 66 -9.03 -15.10 -4.27
CA PHE A 66 -9.75 -13.90 -4.70
C PHE A 66 -8.83 -12.75 -5.12
N GLU A 67 -7.50 -12.97 -5.10
CA GLU A 67 -6.51 -11.92 -5.40
C GLU A 67 -6.75 -10.62 -4.63
N ALA A 68 -7.21 -10.74 -3.38
CA ALA A 68 -7.61 -9.61 -2.56
C ALA A 68 -6.43 -8.92 -1.86
N ILE A 69 -5.25 -9.55 -1.86
CA ILE A 69 -4.07 -9.10 -1.12
C ILE A 69 -3.01 -8.66 -2.13
N ASN A 70 -2.40 -7.49 -1.90
CA ASN A 70 -1.24 -7.01 -2.65
C ASN A 70 -0.13 -6.61 -1.67
N ILE A 71 1.10 -7.05 -1.94
CA ILE A 71 2.29 -6.62 -1.19
C ILE A 71 3.11 -5.73 -2.10
N ILE A 72 3.34 -4.49 -1.66
CA ILE A 72 4.14 -3.50 -2.37
C ILE A 72 5.39 -3.24 -1.53
N ASN A 73 6.56 -3.53 -2.09
CA ASN A 73 7.83 -3.10 -1.54
C ASN A 73 8.10 -1.69 -2.07
N LEU A 74 8.02 -0.68 -1.20
CA LEU A 74 8.44 0.66 -1.58
C LEU A 74 9.96 0.75 -1.51
N PRO A 75 10.57 1.48 -2.47
CA PRO A 75 11.92 1.96 -2.29
C PRO A 75 12.02 2.75 -0.99
N THR A 76 12.96 2.36 -0.15
CA THR A 76 13.29 2.95 1.17
C THR A 76 13.46 4.48 1.14
N ASN A 77 13.79 5.03 -0.02
CA ASN A 77 14.11 6.44 -0.24
C ASN A 77 12.86 7.34 -0.48
N LEU A 78 11.64 6.82 -0.26
CA LEU A 78 10.39 7.55 -0.46
C LEU A 78 9.72 8.04 0.83
N GLU A 79 10.05 7.47 2.00
CA GLU A 79 9.55 7.98 3.29
C GLU A 79 9.99 9.43 3.56
N SER A 80 11.21 9.78 3.17
CA SER A 80 11.74 11.16 3.29
C SER A 80 11.09 12.15 2.32
N GLN A 81 10.30 11.69 1.35
CA GLN A 81 9.73 12.53 0.28
C GLN A 81 8.21 12.35 0.14
N VAL A 82 7.53 12.08 1.25
CA VAL A 82 6.05 12.13 1.30
C VAL A 82 5.62 13.59 1.19
N THR A 83 4.84 13.93 0.18
CA THR A 83 4.26 15.28 0.02
C THR A 83 2.85 15.35 0.62
N HIS A 84 2.09 14.25 0.56
CA HIS A 84 0.75 14.20 1.13
C HIS A 84 0.33 12.76 1.44
N ARG A 85 -0.42 12.57 2.54
CA ARG A 85 -1.09 11.31 2.89
C ARG A 85 -2.54 11.59 3.28
N TYR A 86 -3.48 10.88 2.66
CA TYR A 86 -4.91 11.06 2.99
C TYR A 86 -5.27 10.52 4.38
N SER A 87 -4.70 9.38 4.81
CA SER A 87 -4.90 8.80 6.14
C SER A 87 -3.89 7.68 6.44
N ALA A 88 -3.87 7.18 7.67
CA ALA A 88 -3.14 5.97 8.04
C ALA A 88 -3.53 4.80 7.11
N ASN A 89 -2.53 4.09 6.60
CA ASN A 89 -2.62 2.99 5.60
C ASN A 89 -3.29 3.34 4.27
N SER A 90 -3.47 4.63 3.98
CA SER A 90 -4.00 5.12 2.71
C SER A 90 -2.89 5.60 1.77
N PHE A 91 -3.30 5.94 0.55
CA PHE A 91 -2.46 6.47 -0.51
C PHE A 91 -1.55 7.59 -0.01
N LYS A 92 -0.25 7.43 -0.29
CA LYS A 92 0.80 8.43 -0.06
C LYS A 92 1.25 8.95 -1.42
N LEU A 93 1.17 10.26 -1.61
CA LEU A 93 1.80 10.91 -2.75
C LEU A 93 3.24 11.24 -2.37
N HIS A 94 4.16 10.88 -3.26
CA HIS A 94 5.57 11.18 -3.08
C HIS A 94 6.05 12.11 -4.20
N ARG A 95 6.67 13.23 -3.79
CA ARG A 95 7.13 14.31 -4.67
C ARG A 95 6.00 14.96 -5.47
N LEU A 96 6.27 16.17 -5.96
CA LEU A 96 5.44 16.84 -6.96
C LEU A 96 6.31 17.24 -8.16
N PRO A 97 5.76 17.15 -9.38
CA PRO A 97 6.45 17.70 -10.53
C PRO A 97 6.34 19.23 -10.50
N THR A 98 7.48 19.92 -10.68
CA THR A 98 7.54 21.38 -10.72
C THR A 98 7.34 21.90 -12.13
N PRO A 99 6.29 22.69 -12.42
CA PRO A 99 6.07 23.27 -13.75
C PRO A 99 7.13 24.35 -14.04
N ARG A 100 7.60 24.39 -15.29
CA ARG A 100 8.52 25.43 -15.78
C ARG A 100 7.76 26.44 -16.67
N PRO A 101 7.95 27.76 -16.48
CA PRO A 101 7.32 28.76 -17.34
C PRO A 101 7.66 28.57 -18.81
N GLY A 102 6.68 28.75 -19.70
CA GLY A 102 6.88 28.65 -21.15
C GLY A 102 7.01 27.23 -21.72
N GLN A 103 6.81 26.19 -20.90
CA GLN A 103 6.90 24.79 -21.32
C GLN A 103 5.66 23.99 -20.93
N VAL A 104 5.32 22.97 -21.74
CA VAL A 104 4.23 22.02 -21.42
C VAL A 104 4.79 20.88 -20.57
N LEU A 105 4.22 20.67 -19.38
CA LEU A 105 4.57 19.57 -18.50
C LEU A 105 3.67 18.35 -18.76
N GLY A 106 4.26 17.24 -19.20
CA GLY A 106 3.58 15.95 -19.36
C GLY A 106 3.58 15.13 -18.07
N LEU A 107 2.43 14.56 -17.71
CA LEU A 107 2.24 13.74 -16.50
C LEU A 107 1.65 12.38 -16.90
N VAL A 108 2.51 11.38 -17.09
CA VAL A 108 2.13 10.05 -17.59
C VAL A 108 2.41 8.99 -16.53
N GLY A 109 1.50 8.02 -16.41
CA GLY A 109 1.62 6.91 -15.46
C GLY A 109 0.33 6.10 -15.39
N THR A 110 0.35 4.98 -14.68
CA THR A 110 -0.83 4.12 -14.49
C THR A 110 -1.94 4.81 -13.69
N ASN A 111 -3.17 4.31 -13.78
CA ASN A 111 -4.29 4.81 -12.98
C ASN A 111 -4.05 4.52 -11.49
N GLY A 112 -4.46 5.43 -10.60
CA GLY A 112 -4.27 5.29 -9.15
C GLY A 112 -2.91 5.74 -8.60
N ILE A 113 -1.98 6.22 -9.44
CA ILE A 113 -0.64 6.65 -8.99
C ILE A 113 -0.58 8.08 -8.40
N GLY A 114 -1.73 8.79 -8.35
CA GLY A 114 -1.81 10.13 -7.77
C GLY A 114 -1.63 11.30 -8.74
N LYS A 115 -1.70 11.08 -10.06
CA LYS A 115 -1.65 12.17 -11.08
C LYS A 115 -2.67 13.27 -10.79
N SER A 116 -3.93 12.90 -10.53
CA SER A 116 -4.99 13.84 -10.22
C SER A 116 -4.79 14.53 -8.86
N THR A 117 -4.22 13.83 -7.88
CA THR A 117 -3.88 14.40 -6.57
C THR A 117 -2.75 15.43 -6.70
N ALA A 118 -1.72 15.16 -7.50
CA ALA A 118 -0.63 16.10 -7.77
C ALA A 118 -1.15 17.39 -8.42
N LEU A 119 -2.05 17.29 -9.39
CA LEU A 119 -2.71 18.45 -10.01
C LEU A 119 -3.55 19.26 -9.00
N LYS A 120 -4.27 18.59 -8.09
CA LYS A 120 -5.05 19.26 -7.04
C LYS A 120 -4.17 20.02 -6.04
N ILE A 121 -2.99 19.50 -5.72
CA ILE A 121 -2.04 20.17 -4.83
C ILE A 121 -1.39 21.36 -5.55
N LEU A 122 -0.91 21.19 -6.78
CA LEU A 122 -0.31 22.28 -7.59
C LEU A 122 -1.30 23.42 -7.89
N SER A 123 -2.61 23.12 -7.99
CA SER A 123 -3.66 24.14 -8.15
C SER A 123 -4.15 24.76 -6.84
N ALA A 124 -3.46 24.48 -5.72
CA ALA A 124 -3.80 24.93 -4.37
C ALA A 124 -5.22 24.54 -3.89
N ARG A 125 -5.83 23.51 -4.51
CA ARG A 125 -7.15 22.98 -4.13
C ARG A 125 -7.07 21.95 -3.00
N GLN A 126 -5.88 21.43 -2.69
CA GLN A 126 -5.57 20.62 -1.51
C GLN A 126 -4.25 21.11 -0.90
N ARG A 127 -4.18 21.16 0.44
CA ARG A 127 -2.97 21.60 1.16
C ARG A 127 -1.97 20.45 1.32
N GLU A 128 -0.68 20.78 1.20
CA GLU A 128 0.43 19.91 1.60
C GLU A 128 0.39 19.75 3.13
N GLY A 129 0.59 18.51 3.60
CA GLY A 129 0.49 18.16 5.01
C GLY A 129 1.28 16.89 5.28
#